data_AF-A0A7J4F9Y4-F1
#
_entry.id   AF-A0A7J4F9Y4-F1
#
_cell.length_a   1.000
_cell.length_b   1.000
_cell.length_c   1.000
_cell.angle_alpha   90.00
_cell.angle_beta   90.00
_cell.angle_gamma   90.00
#
_symmetry.space_group_name_H-M   'P 1'
#
loop_
_entity.id
_entity.type
_entity.pdbx_description
1 polymer ?
#
loop_
_entity_poly.entity_id
_entity_poly.type
_entity_poly.pdbx_seq_one_letter_code
_entity_poly.pdbx_strand_id
1 'polypeptide(L)'
;MVMERRGMKPILAGALIVLAVFLIPAQGAALTNVLSAGSAVQALADQASHVVIGEVEGVESRRCGEGGVIFSFARIAVEEYLKGDYRGDEIVVRCLGGEVDGMGLMVSTEPSFSDGERVKLLLMLEETGEFTVVGGKRGKVSLHGGGAAASAGYDLTGYRWSPDDLPVEYYINELGTPDTEGEFVAVQLSFQAWEDVPGSYMDYTYMGTTDREASALLPLSDGYNVVCWGFIDGIGGRLAQCLVWYDTDTKLILESDIVFDDAEEWSTTGEPDRYDVQNVGTHEVGHSLGLGDLYDPADSEETMYAYCMPGETDKRTLEAGDKAGLRALYPGPMVTYTISTEPPGLLIEVDGELYDAPQSFSWYPDSAHTIGVPSPQSEDAGTRYVYTGWSDGGEQSHAITVGTSDASITAYFKTQRQISIAFRASDGEVLHPTRIEILGAPPNGTAVAITSYSNVWLDDVEWTARQILWQGNNAV
;
A
#
# COMPACT_ATOMS: atom_id res chain seq x y z
N MET A 1 68.29 -43.26 1.77
CA MET A 1 69.45 -42.79 0.99
C MET A 1 68.96 -42.60 -0.45
N VAL A 2 69.11 -41.38 -0.99
CA VAL A 2 68.87 -40.92 -2.38
C VAL A 2 67.40 -40.95 -2.86
N MET A 3 66.69 -39.82 -2.92
CA MET A 3 66.70 -38.71 -3.90
C MET A 3 66.17 -39.04 -5.32
N GLU A 4 65.04 -38.39 -5.60
CA GLU A 4 64.64 -37.65 -6.82
C GLU A 4 64.14 -38.33 -8.11
N ARG A 5 62.92 -37.86 -8.48
CA ARG A 5 62.39 -37.39 -9.80
C ARG A 5 62.58 -38.32 -11.02
N ARG A 6 61.60 -38.60 -11.89
CA ARG A 6 60.66 -37.69 -12.58
C ARG A 6 59.67 -38.54 -13.43
N GLY A 7 58.38 -38.16 -13.46
CA GLY A 7 57.47 -38.16 -14.64
C GLY A 7 56.96 -39.47 -15.26
N MET A 8 55.65 -39.73 -15.15
CA MET A 8 54.68 -39.90 -16.28
C MET A 8 53.24 -40.06 -15.76
N LYS A 9 52.28 -39.42 -16.44
CA LYS A 9 50.81 -39.42 -16.18
C LYS A 9 50.20 -40.80 -16.48
N PRO A 10 48.98 -41.18 -15.99
CA PRO A 10 47.73 -40.73 -16.64
C PRO A 10 46.43 -40.67 -15.77
N ILE A 11 45.45 -39.92 -16.29
CA ILE A 11 43.98 -40.09 -16.20
C ILE A 11 43.32 -40.04 -14.81
N LEU A 12 42.46 -39.04 -14.58
CA LEU A 12 41.09 -39.31 -14.13
C LEU A 12 40.16 -38.17 -14.56
N ALA A 13 39.04 -38.56 -15.16
CA ALA A 13 37.91 -37.71 -15.50
C ALA A 13 37.22 -37.20 -14.21
N GLY A 14 36.80 -35.94 -14.22
CA GLY A 14 35.99 -35.34 -13.16
C GLY A 14 35.15 -34.23 -13.76
N ALA A 15 33.84 -34.43 -13.76
CA ALA A 15 32.84 -33.56 -14.37
C ALA A 15 32.88 -32.13 -13.82
N LEU A 16 32.81 -31.16 -14.73
CA LEU A 16 32.64 -29.75 -14.41
C LEU A 16 31.16 -29.50 -14.10
N ILE A 17 30.82 -29.38 -12.81
CA ILE A 17 29.53 -28.82 -12.40
C ILE A 17 29.68 -27.30 -12.46
N VAL A 18 29.07 -26.68 -13.46
CA VAL A 18 28.89 -25.22 -13.51
C VAL A 18 27.80 -24.86 -12.51
N LEU A 19 28.19 -24.35 -11.35
CA LEU A 19 27.26 -23.72 -10.41
C LEU A 19 26.95 -22.32 -10.94
N ALA A 20 25.82 -22.20 -11.64
CA ALA A 20 25.25 -20.90 -11.97
C ALA A 20 24.77 -20.25 -10.68
N VAL A 21 25.55 -19.30 -10.16
CA VAL A 21 25.10 -18.37 -9.12
C VAL A 21 24.13 -17.41 -9.80
N PHE A 22 22.84 -17.69 -9.69
CA PHE A 22 21.82 -16.67 -9.90
C PHE A 22 21.96 -15.67 -8.74
N LEU A 23 22.38 -14.44 -9.05
CA LEU A 23 22.12 -13.31 -8.17
C LEU A 23 20.60 -13.11 -8.15
N ILE A 24 19.96 -13.65 -7.12
CA ILE A 24 18.62 -13.23 -6.73
C ILE A 24 18.81 -11.90 -6.01
N PRO A 25 18.13 -10.81 -6.40
CA PRO A 25 18.14 -9.58 -5.61
C PRO A 25 17.64 -9.92 -4.20
N ALA A 26 18.36 -9.44 -3.19
CA ALA A 26 18.10 -9.76 -1.79
C ALA A 26 16.69 -9.31 -1.39
N GLN A 27 15.76 -10.26 -1.27
CA GLN A 27 14.51 -10.11 -0.52
C GLN A 27 14.81 -10.12 1.00
N GLY A 28 15.73 -9.24 1.42
CA GLY A 28 16.21 -9.17 2.80
C GLY A 28 15.17 -8.60 3.76
N ALA A 29 14.42 -7.58 3.32
CA ALA A 29 13.48 -6.83 4.17
C ALA A 29 12.24 -7.66 4.56
N ALA A 30 11.64 -8.39 3.61
CA ALA A 30 10.44 -9.19 3.86
C ALA A 30 10.70 -10.35 4.83
N LEU A 31 11.86 -11.00 4.76
CA LEU A 31 12.20 -12.12 5.66
C LEU A 31 12.56 -11.66 7.08
N THR A 32 13.18 -10.48 7.24
CA THR A 32 13.40 -9.89 8.57
C THR A 32 12.10 -9.43 9.23
N ASN A 33 11.15 -8.88 8.45
CA ASN A 33 9.85 -8.43 8.97
C ASN A 33 8.90 -9.58 9.34
N VAL A 34 8.94 -10.70 8.62
CA VAL A 34 8.15 -11.90 8.99
C VAL A 34 8.72 -12.57 10.25
N LEU A 35 10.05 -12.61 10.40
CA LEU A 35 10.69 -13.09 11.63
C LEU A 35 10.42 -12.16 12.81
N SER A 36 10.37 -10.83 12.60
CA SER A 36 10.07 -9.85 13.64
C SER A 36 8.62 -9.97 14.13
N ALA A 37 7.64 -10.03 13.23
CA ALA A 37 6.23 -10.23 13.59
C ALA A 37 6.00 -11.55 14.36
N GLY A 38 6.62 -12.65 13.92
CA GLY A 38 6.58 -13.94 14.62
C GLY A 38 7.23 -13.90 16.01
N SER A 39 8.34 -13.14 16.17
CA SER A 39 8.99 -12.94 17.47
C SER A 39 8.21 -12.01 18.40
N ALA A 40 7.49 -11.04 17.84
CA ALA A 40 6.73 -10.05 18.58
C ALA A 40 5.45 -10.65 19.20
N VAL A 41 4.76 -11.55 18.50
CA VAL A 41 3.61 -12.29 19.06
C VAL A 41 4.04 -13.23 20.18
N GLN A 42 5.20 -13.88 20.05
CA GLN A 42 5.75 -14.75 21.09
C GLN A 42 6.14 -13.94 22.34
N ALA A 43 6.74 -12.76 22.17
CA ALA A 43 7.09 -11.87 23.28
C ALA A 43 5.85 -11.39 24.05
N LEU A 44 4.75 -11.06 23.36
CA LEU A 44 3.49 -10.71 24.01
C LEU A 44 2.89 -11.89 24.79
N ALA A 45 2.94 -13.09 24.21
CA ALA A 45 2.43 -14.30 24.87
C ALA A 45 3.21 -14.65 26.14
N ASP A 46 4.50 -14.31 26.20
CA ASP A 46 5.33 -14.49 27.39
C ASP A 46 4.93 -13.53 28.51
N GLN A 47 4.58 -12.27 28.18
CA GLN A 47 4.09 -11.25 29.12
C GLN A 47 2.70 -11.54 29.68
N ALA A 48 1.82 -12.19 28.90
CA ALA A 48 0.45 -12.48 29.30
C ALA A 48 0.39 -13.43 30.52
N SER A 49 -0.43 -13.14 31.53
CA SER A 49 -0.70 -14.13 32.58
C SER A 49 -1.64 -15.22 32.09
N HIS A 50 -2.53 -14.88 31.16
CA HIS A 50 -3.53 -15.80 30.61
C HIS A 50 -3.60 -15.68 29.09
N VAL A 51 -3.89 -16.80 28.44
CA VAL A 51 -4.20 -16.82 27.01
C VAL A 51 -5.45 -17.65 26.86
N VAL A 52 -6.49 -17.08 26.24
CA VAL A 52 -7.81 -17.69 26.14
C VAL A 52 -8.34 -17.68 24.71
N ILE A 53 -9.21 -18.63 24.41
CA ILE A 53 -10.12 -18.60 23.26
C ILE A 53 -11.54 -18.55 23.80
N GLY A 54 -12.38 -17.67 23.27
CA GLY A 54 -13.75 -17.52 23.71
C GLY A 54 -14.62 -16.71 22.76
N GLU A 55 -15.90 -16.63 23.08
CA GLU A 55 -16.91 -15.84 22.37
C GLU A 55 -17.26 -14.60 23.18
N VAL A 56 -17.35 -13.45 22.53
CA VAL A 56 -17.80 -12.20 23.15
C VAL A 56 -19.33 -12.27 23.32
N GLU A 57 -19.80 -12.34 24.56
CA GLU A 57 -21.25 -12.40 24.85
C GLU A 57 -21.92 -11.02 24.90
N GLY A 58 -21.13 -9.97 25.12
CA GLY A 58 -21.63 -8.61 25.23
C GLY A 58 -20.55 -7.62 25.57
N VAL A 59 -20.66 -6.40 25.04
CA VAL A 59 -19.80 -5.27 25.39
C VAL A 59 -20.65 -4.16 25.99
N GLU A 60 -20.26 -3.69 27.17
CA GLU A 60 -20.90 -2.55 27.84
C GLU A 60 -19.87 -1.48 28.15
N SER A 61 -20.15 -0.23 27.77
CA SER A 61 -19.29 0.91 28.10
C SER A 61 -19.87 1.73 29.25
N ARG A 62 -19.00 2.24 30.10
CA ARG A 62 -19.37 3.11 31.22
C ARG A 62 -18.24 4.05 31.58
N ARG A 63 -18.60 5.17 32.19
CA ARG A 63 -17.63 6.10 32.77
C ARG A 63 -17.11 5.56 34.10
N CYS A 64 -15.79 5.53 34.26
CA CYS A 64 -15.11 5.05 35.47
C CYS A 64 -14.08 6.08 35.96
N GLY A 65 -13.74 5.99 37.26
CA GLY A 65 -12.67 6.78 37.87
C GLY A 65 -12.99 8.27 38.05
N GLU A 66 -11.97 9.03 38.43
CA GLU A 66 -12.03 10.49 38.56
C GLU A 66 -12.08 11.12 37.15
N GLY A 67 -12.98 12.07 36.92
CA GLY A 67 -13.20 12.68 35.59
C GLY A 67 -14.15 11.91 34.65
N GLY A 68 -14.40 10.62 34.89
CA GLY A 68 -15.38 9.84 34.15
C GLY A 68 -14.91 9.38 32.77
N VAL A 69 -13.72 8.78 32.74
CA VAL A 69 -13.09 8.16 31.56
C VAL A 69 -13.96 7.00 31.05
N ILE A 70 -14.12 6.88 29.73
CA ILE A 70 -14.93 5.83 29.11
C ILE A 70 -14.11 4.54 29.05
N PHE A 71 -14.65 3.46 29.61
CA PHE A 71 -14.13 2.11 29.48
C PHE A 71 -15.20 1.18 28.95
N SER A 72 -14.81 0.23 28.12
CA SER A 72 -15.62 -0.89 27.65
C SER A 72 -15.26 -2.15 28.41
N PHE A 73 -16.27 -2.94 28.74
CA PHE A 73 -16.17 -4.19 29.46
C PHE A 73 -16.76 -5.29 28.58
N ALA A 74 -15.89 -6.07 27.93
CA ALA A 74 -16.30 -7.21 27.12
C ALA A 74 -16.40 -8.45 28.00
N ARG A 75 -17.58 -9.07 28.05
CA ARG A 75 -17.77 -10.39 28.67
C ARG A 75 -17.43 -11.47 27.66
N ILE A 76 -16.50 -12.33 28.04
CA ILE A 76 -16.01 -13.43 27.19
C ILE A 76 -16.42 -14.75 27.83
N ALA A 77 -17.27 -15.50 27.14
CA ALA A 77 -17.50 -16.91 27.45
C ALA A 77 -16.26 -17.70 27.03
N VAL A 78 -15.53 -18.24 28.00
CA VAL A 78 -14.26 -18.90 27.73
C VAL A 78 -14.51 -20.33 27.26
N GLU A 79 -14.05 -20.63 26.05
CA GLU A 79 -14.08 -21.98 25.49
C GLU A 79 -12.85 -22.78 25.91
N GLU A 80 -11.68 -22.13 25.92
CA GLU A 80 -10.39 -22.78 26.17
C GLU A 80 -9.39 -21.82 26.84
N TYR A 81 -8.69 -22.33 27.85
CA TYR A 81 -7.49 -21.68 28.42
C TYR A 81 -6.23 -22.33 27.85
N LEU A 82 -5.44 -21.55 27.12
CA LEU A 82 -4.13 -21.96 26.60
C LEU A 82 -2.99 -21.64 27.60
N LYS A 83 -3.17 -20.64 28.48
CA LYS A 83 -2.22 -20.24 29.54
C LYS A 83 -2.97 -19.68 30.77
N GLY A 84 -2.33 -19.76 31.94
CA GLY A 84 -2.75 -19.16 33.22
C GLY A 84 -3.34 -20.18 34.19
N ASP A 85 -3.56 -19.79 35.45
CA ASP A 85 -4.07 -20.69 36.51
C ASP A 85 -5.55 -20.44 36.87
N TYR A 86 -6.06 -19.24 36.60
CA TYR A 86 -7.47 -18.92 36.79
C TYR A 86 -8.34 -19.68 35.76
N ARG A 87 -9.45 -20.27 36.22
CA ARG A 87 -10.38 -21.05 35.38
C ARG A 87 -11.82 -20.63 35.70
N GLY A 88 -12.29 -19.61 35.01
CA GLY A 88 -13.70 -19.20 35.00
C GLY A 88 -14.34 -19.55 33.66
N ASP A 89 -15.63 -19.86 33.66
CA ASP A 89 -16.38 -20.08 32.41
C ASP A 89 -16.67 -18.75 31.69
N GLU A 90 -16.59 -17.64 32.43
CA GLU A 90 -16.72 -16.27 31.92
C GLU A 90 -15.58 -15.42 32.50
N ILE A 91 -15.04 -14.51 31.68
CA ILE A 91 -14.12 -13.45 32.11
C ILE A 91 -14.60 -12.09 31.60
N VAL A 92 -14.18 -11.02 32.30
CA VAL A 92 -14.43 -9.64 31.87
C VAL A 92 -13.11 -9.01 31.45
N VAL A 93 -13.08 -8.50 30.22
CA VAL A 93 -11.93 -7.78 29.67
C VAL A 93 -12.28 -6.30 29.63
N ARG A 94 -11.48 -5.48 30.32
CA ARG A 94 -11.60 -4.03 30.37
C ARG A 94 -10.67 -3.40 29.34
N CYS A 95 -11.22 -2.52 28.50
CA CYS A 95 -10.50 -1.74 27.50
C CYS A 95 -10.84 -0.27 27.63
N LEU A 96 -9.87 0.59 27.39
CA LEU A 96 -10.08 2.03 27.37
C LEU A 96 -10.83 2.41 26.08
N GLY A 97 -11.77 3.35 26.18
CA GLY A 97 -12.67 3.73 25.08
C GLY A 97 -14.01 2.98 25.09
N GLY A 98 -14.85 3.30 24.13
CA GLY A 98 -16.24 2.82 24.05
C GLY A 98 -17.25 3.94 23.78
N GLU A 99 -18.53 3.60 23.83
CA GLU A 99 -19.63 4.53 23.56
C GLU A 99 -20.57 4.63 24.77
N VAL A 100 -20.73 5.83 25.34
CA VAL A 100 -21.63 6.06 26.48
C VAL A 100 -22.32 7.43 26.38
N ASP A 101 -23.62 7.45 26.62
CA ASP A 101 -24.45 8.67 26.67
C ASP A 101 -24.32 9.59 25.43
N GLY A 102 -24.23 9.01 24.23
CA GLY A 102 -24.11 9.77 22.97
C GLY A 102 -22.68 10.14 22.58
N MET A 103 -21.68 9.80 23.41
CA MET A 103 -20.27 10.12 23.19
C MET A 103 -19.43 8.85 23.08
N GLY A 104 -18.66 8.76 22.00
CA GLY A 104 -17.66 7.74 21.76
C GLY A 104 -16.26 8.23 22.14
N LEU A 105 -15.42 7.32 22.60
CA LEU A 105 -13.96 7.48 22.69
C LEU A 105 -13.31 6.31 21.97
N MET A 106 -12.58 6.60 20.90
CA MET A 106 -11.66 5.67 20.28
C MET A 106 -10.23 5.97 20.74
N VAL A 107 -9.48 4.90 21.01
CA VAL A 107 -8.09 4.95 21.40
C VAL A 107 -7.28 4.10 20.43
N SER A 108 -6.33 4.69 19.71
CA SER A 108 -5.66 4.04 18.57
C SER A 108 -5.01 2.71 18.94
N THR A 109 -4.45 2.61 20.14
CA THR A 109 -3.73 1.41 20.60
C THR A 109 -4.62 0.35 21.26
N GLU A 110 -5.90 0.62 21.52
CA GLU A 110 -6.80 -0.28 22.25
C GLU A 110 -7.62 -1.19 21.32
N PRO A 111 -7.84 -2.46 21.70
CA PRO A 111 -8.73 -3.34 20.96
C PRO A 111 -10.20 -2.96 21.19
N SER A 112 -11.00 -3.08 20.14
CA SER A 112 -12.46 -3.10 20.24
C SER A 112 -12.97 -4.54 20.25
N PHE A 113 -14.23 -4.78 20.62
CA PHE A 113 -14.87 -6.10 20.62
C PHE A 113 -16.27 -5.99 20.04
N SER A 114 -16.73 -7.05 19.38
CA SER A 114 -18.08 -7.12 18.83
C SER A 114 -18.85 -8.31 19.41
N ASP A 115 -20.15 -8.14 19.67
CA ASP A 115 -21.00 -9.23 20.16
C ASP A 115 -21.00 -10.43 19.18
N GLY A 116 -20.85 -11.63 19.73
CA GLY A 116 -20.75 -12.90 18.99
C GLY A 116 -19.39 -13.13 18.31
N GLU A 117 -18.43 -12.22 18.47
CA GLU A 117 -17.09 -12.40 17.93
C GLU A 117 -16.35 -13.50 18.68
N ARG A 118 -15.79 -14.46 17.95
CA ARG A 118 -14.90 -15.47 18.52
C ARG A 118 -13.46 -14.98 18.47
N VAL A 119 -12.79 -14.91 19.62
CA VAL A 119 -11.49 -14.26 19.78
C VAL A 119 -10.47 -15.17 20.46
N LYS A 120 -9.20 -15.01 20.09
CA LYS A 120 -8.06 -15.42 20.90
C LYS A 120 -7.46 -14.17 21.55
N LEU A 121 -7.24 -14.23 22.86
CA LEU A 121 -6.78 -13.09 23.65
C LEU A 121 -5.53 -13.43 24.46
N LEU A 122 -4.58 -12.50 24.47
CA LEU A 122 -3.44 -12.45 25.38
C LEU A 122 -3.76 -11.45 26.49
N LEU A 123 -3.85 -11.93 27.73
CA LEU A 123 -4.45 -11.18 28.82
C LEU A 123 -3.51 -11.04 30.01
N MET A 124 -3.61 -9.90 30.68
CA MET A 124 -3.08 -9.65 32.02
C MET A 124 -4.26 -9.66 33.00
N LEU A 125 -4.07 -10.32 34.14
CA LEU A 125 -5.06 -10.34 35.22
C LEU A 125 -4.66 -9.25 36.20
N GLU A 126 -5.49 -8.22 36.31
CA GLU A 126 -5.25 -7.09 37.18
C GLU A 126 -5.60 -7.41 38.64
N GLU A 127 -5.06 -6.63 39.58
CA GLU A 127 -5.38 -6.76 41.01
C GLU A 127 -6.87 -6.53 41.31
N THR A 128 -7.56 -5.78 40.44
CA THR A 128 -9.01 -5.55 40.50
C THR A 128 -9.84 -6.81 40.16
N GLY A 129 -9.20 -7.85 39.62
CA GLY A 129 -9.84 -9.09 39.18
C GLY A 129 -10.35 -9.04 37.73
N GLU A 130 -10.22 -7.90 37.05
CA GLU A 130 -10.53 -7.74 35.63
C GLU A 130 -9.33 -8.11 34.78
N PHE A 131 -9.57 -8.51 33.52
CA PHE A 131 -8.51 -8.72 32.56
C PHE A 131 -8.29 -7.49 31.68
N THR A 132 -7.05 -7.24 31.28
CA THR A 132 -6.67 -6.27 30.24
C THR A 132 -5.96 -7.00 29.10
N VAL A 133 -5.95 -6.41 27.90
CA VAL A 133 -5.31 -7.03 26.73
C VAL A 133 -3.85 -6.61 26.64
N VAL A 134 -2.94 -7.59 26.66
CA VAL A 134 -1.50 -7.36 26.56
C VAL A 134 -1.15 -6.91 25.14
N GLY A 135 -0.45 -5.78 25.02
CA GLY A 135 -0.07 -5.22 23.72
C GLY A 135 -1.23 -4.57 22.96
N GLY A 136 -2.33 -4.23 23.63
CA GLY A 136 -3.46 -3.53 23.01
C GLY A 136 -4.10 -4.35 21.89
N LYS A 137 -4.35 -3.73 20.72
CA LYS A 137 -4.92 -4.41 19.54
C LYS A 137 -4.19 -5.71 19.17
N ARG A 138 -2.86 -5.76 19.29
CA ARG A 138 -2.04 -6.93 18.94
C ARG A 138 -2.29 -8.15 19.82
N GLY A 139 -2.80 -7.95 21.03
CA GLY A 139 -3.16 -9.03 21.95
C GLY A 139 -4.49 -9.70 21.62
N LYS A 140 -5.25 -9.16 20.66
CA LYS A 140 -6.52 -9.72 20.20
C LYS A 140 -6.39 -10.27 18.78
N VAL A 141 -6.89 -11.48 18.58
CA VAL A 141 -7.01 -12.08 17.24
C VAL A 141 -8.45 -12.54 17.05
N SER A 142 -9.15 -11.95 16.09
CA SER A 142 -10.49 -12.40 15.67
C SER A 142 -10.37 -13.69 14.87
N LEU A 143 -11.07 -14.75 15.30
CA LEU A 143 -11.03 -16.07 14.68
C LEU A 143 -12.22 -16.24 13.72
N HIS A 144 -12.20 -15.54 12.59
CA HIS A 144 -13.20 -15.71 11.53
C HIS A 144 -12.89 -16.95 10.68
N GLY A 145 -13.91 -17.74 10.37
CA GLY A 145 -13.83 -18.88 9.45
C GLY A 145 -13.93 -18.43 7.98
N GLY A 146 -12.93 -17.75 7.45
CA GLY A 146 -12.89 -17.32 6.05
C GLY A 146 -11.56 -16.65 5.71
N GLY A 147 -10.96 -17.01 4.57
CA GLY A 147 -9.67 -16.48 4.14
C GLY A 147 -9.69 -14.94 4.06
N ALA A 148 -8.64 -14.30 4.57
CA ALA A 148 -8.47 -12.86 4.48
C ALA A 148 -8.54 -12.42 3.00
N ALA A 149 -9.37 -11.43 2.71
CA ALA A 149 -9.26 -10.69 1.46
C ALA A 149 -7.90 -9.96 1.45
N ALA A 150 -7.34 -9.70 0.26
CA ALA A 150 -6.18 -8.84 0.15
C ALA A 150 -6.50 -7.46 0.75
N SER A 151 -5.56 -6.90 1.51
CA SER A 151 -5.70 -5.57 2.11
C SER A 151 -5.92 -4.52 1.03
N ALA A 152 -6.81 -3.56 1.29
CA ALA A 152 -7.04 -2.42 0.41
C ALA A 152 -5.97 -1.32 0.57
N GLY A 153 -4.96 -1.55 1.43
CA GLY A 153 -3.95 -0.57 1.81
C GLY A 153 -4.44 0.47 2.83
N TYR A 154 -5.68 0.37 3.30
CA TYR A 154 -6.23 1.22 4.37
C TYR A 154 -7.39 0.53 5.10
N ASP A 155 -7.63 0.97 6.33
CA ASP A 155 -8.81 0.60 7.14
C ASP A 155 -9.54 1.88 7.59
N LEU A 156 -10.87 1.84 7.65
CA LEU A 156 -11.69 2.98 8.05
C LEU A 156 -12.40 2.66 9.35
N THR A 157 -12.21 3.53 10.34
CA THR A 157 -12.77 3.34 11.68
C THR A 157 -14.27 3.66 11.75
N GLY A 158 -14.81 4.34 10.74
CA GLY A 158 -16.22 4.68 10.60
C GLY A 158 -16.62 6.05 11.15
N TYR A 159 -15.68 6.82 11.69
CA TYR A 159 -15.89 8.22 12.10
C TYR A 159 -14.96 9.17 11.34
N ARG A 160 -15.36 10.43 11.21
CA ARG A 160 -14.63 11.46 10.47
C ARG A 160 -14.97 12.88 10.96
N TRP A 161 -14.13 13.86 10.64
CA TRP A 161 -14.48 15.27 10.86
C TRP A 161 -15.66 15.72 10.00
N SER A 162 -16.47 16.64 10.53
CA SER A 162 -17.48 17.33 9.73
C SER A 162 -16.79 18.24 8.72
N PRO A 163 -17.26 18.33 7.46
CA PRO A 163 -16.79 19.34 6.52
C PRO A 163 -16.99 20.79 7.02
N ASP A 164 -17.97 21.01 7.89
CA ASP A 164 -18.25 22.33 8.47
C ASP A 164 -17.24 22.73 9.57
N ASP A 165 -16.47 21.76 10.09
CA ASP A 165 -15.46 21.96 11.14
C ASP A 165 -14.03 22.05 10.57
N LEU A 166 -13.89 22.12 9.24
CA LEU A 166 -12.59 22.31 8.58
C LEU A 166 -12.28 23.80 8.34
N PRO A 167 -11.01 24.23 8.47
CA PRO A 167 -9.85 23.44 8.89
C PRO A 167 -9.90 23.02 10.37
N VAL A 168 -9.43 21.80 10.67
CA VAL A 168 -9.34 21.33 12.06
C VAL A 168 -8.23 22.10 12.77
N GLU A 169 -8.61 22.84 13.80
CA GLU A 169 -7.69 23.57 14.66
C GLU A 169 -6.93 22.60 15.58
N TYR A 170 -5.61 22.72 15.67
CA TYR A 170 -4.81 21.93 16.63
C TYR A 170 -3.72 22.77 17.30
N TYR A 171 -3.31 22.32 18.49
CA TYR A 171 -2.30 22.95 19.32
C TYR A 171 -1.19 21.96 19.65
N ILE A 172 -0.02 22.48 20.00
CA ILE A 172 1.10 21.68 20.51
C ILE A 172 1.39 22.13 21.95
N ASN A 173 1.46 21.19 22.88
CA ASN A 173 1.84 21.52 24.26
C ASN A 173 3.25 22.13 24.30
N GLU A 174 3.41 23.23 25.02
CA GLU A 174 4.63 24.04 25.02
C GLU A 174 5.84 23.37 25.68
N LEU A 175 5.65 22.27 26.42
CA LEU A 175 6.74 21.54 27.06
C LEU A 175 7.54 20.71 26.05
N GLY A 176 6.89 20.20 24.99
CA GLY A 176 7.52 19.33 24.01
C GLY A 176 8.21 18.10 24.62
N THR A 177 9.33 17.70 24.04
CA THR A 177 10.25 16.69 24.60
C THR A 177 11.67 17.28 24.69
N PRO A 178 12.44 16.98 25.75
CA PRO A 178 13.83 17.42 25.86
C PRO A 178 14.81 16.61 24.98
N ASP A 179 14.37 15.56 24.30
CA ASP A 179 15.25 14.59 23.62
C ASP A 179 15.84 15.08 22.31
N THR A 180 15.17 16.04 21.67
CA THR A 180 15.49 16.54 20.34
C THR A 180 15.07 17.99 20.16
N GLU A 181 15.62 18.67 19.15
CA GLU A 181 15.18 20.00 18.74
C GLU A 181 14.35 19.90 17.44
N GLY A 182 13.38 20.79 17.26
CA GLY A 182 12.57 20.89 16.04
C GLY A 182 11.34 19.97 16.03
N GLU A 183 11.03 19.34 17.15
CA GLU A 183 9.89 18.46 17.39
C GLU A 183 8.55 19.13 17.03
N PHE A 184 8.38 20.43 17.32
CA PHE A 184 7.16 21.15 16.93
C PHE A 184 7.02 21.31 15.41
N VAL A 185 8.14 21.41 14.68
CA VAL A 185 8.12 21.43 13.22
C VAL A 185 7.83 20.04 12.68
N ALA A 186 8.39 18.98 13.29
CA ALA A 186 8.10 17.60 12.94
C ALA A 186 6.61 17.25 13.12
N VAL A 187 5.98 17.72 14.21
CA VAL A 187 4.53 17.59 14.41
C VAL A 187 3.76 18.34 13.32
N GLN A 188 4.11 19.60 13.01
CA GLN A 188 3.45 20.34 11.91
C GLN A 188 3.57 19.63 10.56
N LEU A 189 4.75 19.06 10.24
CA LEU A 189 4.95 18.29 9.02
C LEU A 189 4.13 16.99 8.98
N SER A 190 3.77 16.45 10.15
CA SER A 190 2.90 15.27 10.25
C SER A 190 1.47 15.58 9.78
N PHE A 191 0.92 16.74 10.18
CA PHE A 191 -0.37 17.22 9.68
C PHE A 191 -0.29 17.61 8.20
N GLN A 192 0.76 18.36 7.83
CA GLN A 192 0.95 18.83 6.45
C GLN A 192 0.98 17.68 5.42
N ALA A 193 1.56 16.53 5.78
CA ALA A 193 1.61 15.36 4.90
C ALA A 193 0.20 14.92 4.43
N TRP A 194 -0.80 15.03 5.30
CA TRP A 194 -2.19 14.71 4.99
C TRP A 194 -2.93 15.84 4.28
N GLU A 195 -2.64 17.11 4.60
CA GLU A 195 -3.21 18.29 3.92
C GLU A 195 -2.76 18.39 2.46
N ASP A 196 -1.50 18.02 2.18
CA ASP A 196 -0.90 18.14 0.86
C ASP A 196 -1.40 17.07 -0.13
N VAL A 197 -2.24 16.13 0.29
CA VAL A 197 -2.76 15.07 -0.57
C VAL A 197 -3.70 15.65 -1.64
N PRO A 198 -3.30 15.61 -2.92
CA PRO A 198 -4.14 16.14 -3.99
C PRO A 198 -5.46 15.38 -4.07
N GLY A 199 -6.57 16.07 -4.38
CA GLY A 199 -7.87 15.43 -4.49
C GLY A 199 -8.46 14.98 -3.14
N SER A 200 -7.94 15.49 -2.02
CA SER A 200 -8.63 15.56 -0.73
C SER A 200 -9.04 17.02 -0.44
N TYR A 201 -10.08 17.23 0.34
CA TYR A 201 -10.40 18.56 0.89
C TYR A 201 -9.98 18.73 2.36
N MET A 202 -9.36 17.71 2.95
CA MET A 202 -8.92 17.75 4.35
C MET A 202 -7.96 18.92 4.58
N ASP A 203 -8.14 19.61 5.70
CA ASP A 203 -7.41 20.84 6.03
C ASP A 203 -7.25 20.93 7.56
N TYR A 204 -6.09 21.37 8.02
CA TYR A 204 -5.75 21.61 9.41
C TYR A 204 -5.27 23.06 9.60
N THR A 205 -5.25 23.54 10.84
CA THR A 205 -4.64 24.82 11.16
C THR A 205 -3.93 24.75 12.50
N TYR A 206 -2.62 24.98 12.46
CA TYR A 206 -1.82 25.10 13.68
C TYR A 206 -2.12 26.42 14.39
N MET A 207 -2.65 26.33 15.61
CA MET A 207 -3.08 27.48 16.40
C MET A 207 -2.00 28.02 17.34
N GLY A 208 -0.82 27.41 17.36
CA GLY A 208 0.30 27.77 18.23
C GLY A 208 0.46 26.82 19.42
N THR A 209 1.38 27.17 20.31
CA THR A 209 1.62 26.38 21.52
C THR A 209 0.58 26.66 22.60
N THR A 210 0.39 25.70 23.51
CA THR A 210 -0.55 25.80 24.63
C THR A 210 0.04 25.19 25.91
N ASP A 211 -0.48 25.57 27.07
CA ASP A 211 -0.22 24.93 28.36
C ASP A 211 -1.14 23.73 28.64
N ARG A 212 -2.09 23.44 27.74
CA ARG A 212 -2.97 22.27 27.81
C ARG A 212 -2.23 20.98 27.54
N GLU A 213 -2.65 19.91 28.21
CA GLU A 213 -2.08 18.57 28.09
C GLU A 213 -3.20 17.55 27.94
N ALA A 214 -2.95 16.52 27.13
CA ALA A 214 -3.79 15.32 27.06
C ALA A 214 -3.15 14.20 27.88
N SER A 215 -3.95 13.20 28.26
CA SER A 215 -3.47 12.04 29.02
C SER A 215 -3.86 10.73 28.36
N ALA A 216 -2.86 9.93 27.99
CA ALA A 216 -3.06 8.56 27.52
C ALA A 216 -3.67 7.64 28.60
N LEU A 217 -3.42 7.92 29.88
CA LEU A 217 -3.89 7.12 31.00
C LEU A 217 -5.28 7.52 31.50
N LEU A 218 -5.59 8.81 31.44
CA LEU A 218 -6.85 9.38 31.90
C LEU A 218 -7.44 10.32 30.82
N PRO A 219 -7.81 9.78 29.64
CA PRO A 219 -8.26 10.61 28.53
C PRO A 219 -9.62 11.22 28.86
N LEU A 220 -9.66 12.55 28.88
CA LEU A 220 -10.86 13.35 29.10
C LEU A 220 -10.93 14.41 28.00
N SER A 221 -12.09 14.48 27.35
CA SER A 221 -12.34 15.51 26.35
C SER A 221 -12.39 16.89 27.00
N ASP A 222 -11.62 17.83 26.48
CA ASP A 222 -11.56 19.22 26.94
C ASP A 222 -11.98 20.25 25.86
N GLY A 223 -12.29 19.77 24.65
CA GLY A 223 -12.71 20.53 23.48
C GLY A 223 -11.55 21.08 22.66
N TYR A 224 -10.32 20.66 22.90
CA TYR A 224 -9.13 21.07 22.15
C TYR A 224 -8.42 19.87 21.55
N ASN A 225 -7.90 20.03 20.34
CA ASN A 225 -7.06 19.01 19.73
C ASN A 225 -5.60 19.30 20.09
N VAL A 226 -5.02 18.52 21.00
CA VAL A 226 -3.68 18.78 21.55
C VAL A 226 -2.72 17.65 21.21
N VAL A 227 -1.54 18.03 20.71
CA VAL A 227 -0.38 17.15 20.61
C VAL A 227 0.57 17.41 21.78
N CYS A 228 0.88 16.39 22.55
CA CYS A 228 1.77 16.51 23.71
C CYS A 228 2.64 15.28 23.94
N TRP A 229 3.57 15.40 24.89
CA TRP A 229 4.38 14.29 25.39
C TRP A 229 3.95 13.99 26.83
N GLY A 230 3.77 12.71 27.13
CA GLY A 230 3.38 12.25 28.44
C GLY A 230 3.64 10.77 28.61
N PHE A 231 3.63 10.28 29.84
CA PHE A 231 3.86 8.86 30.11
C PHE A 231 2.71 7.99 29.56
N ILE A 232 3.04 6.94 28.80
CA ILE A 232 2.07 5.94 28.31
C ILE A 232 2.32 4.58 28.98
N ASP A 233 3.40 3.89 28.63
CA ASP A 233 3.72 2.57 29.18
C ASP A 233 5.21 2.35 29.49
N GLY A 234 6.07 3.33 29.20
CA GLY A 234 7.50 3.30 29.53
C GLY A 234 8.36 3.08 28.29
N ILE A 235 9.53 2.48 28.48
CA ILE A 235 10.46 2.24 27.35
C ILE A 235 9.99 1.02 26.57
N GLY A 236 9.77 1.21 25.28
CA GLY A 236 9.27 0.23 24.33
C GLY A 236 7.79 -0.10 24.57
N GLY A 237 7.08 -0.50 23.51
CA GLY A 237 5.66 -0.79 23.60
C GLY A 237 4.88 0.21 22.77
N ARG A 238 4.12 1.10 23.42
CA ARG A 238 3.31 2.13 22.76
C ARG A 238 4.12 3.41 22.62
N LEU A 239 4.51 3.73 21.38
CA LEU A 239 5.28 4.93 21.09
C LEU A 239 4.42 6.21 21.20
N ALA A 240 3.16 6.11 20.79
CA ALA A 240 2.21 7.19 20.86
C ALA A 240 0.78 6.63 20.93
N GLN A 241 -0.19 7.52 21.16
CA GLN A 241 -1.60 7.20 21.21
C GLN A 241 -2.43 8.39 20.76
N CYS A 242 -3.20 8.19 19.69
CA CYS A 242 -4.28 9.07 19.27
C CYS A 242 -5.58 8.72 20.00
N LEU A 243 -6.21 9.74 20.56
CA LEU A 243 -7.50 9.71 21.23
C LEU A 243 -8.49 10.46 20.33
N VAL A 244 -9.66 9.90 20.10
CA VAL A 244 -10.70 10.52 19.26
C VAL A 244 -12.04 10.43 19.96
N TRP A 245 -12.64 11.58 20.25
CA TRP A 245 -14.02 11.67 20.71
C TRP A 245 -14.94 11.98 19.56
N TYR A 246 -16.08 11.29 19.52
CA TYR A 246 -17.05 11.43 18.43
C TYR A 246 -18.49 11.32 18.95
N ASP A 247 -19.41 11.92 18.22
CA ASP A 247 -20.84 11.76 18.45
C ASP A 247 -21.29 10.38 17.93
N THR A 248 -21.91 9.57 18.80
CA THR A 248 -22.19 8.16 18.48
C THR A 248 -23.28 7.98 17.42
N ASP A 249 -24.15 8.98 17.25
CA ASP A 249 -25.28 8.94 16.31
C ASP A 249 -24.84 9.35 14.90
N THR A 250 -24.06 10.42 14.80
CA THR A 250 -23.59 11.00 13.54
C THR A 250 -22.25 10.43 13.07
N LYS A 251 -21.49 9.83 13.99
CA LYS A 251 -20.09 9.40 13.80
C LYS A 251 -19.17 10.55 13.37
N LEU A 252 -19.53 11.78 13.72
CA LEU A 252 -18.67 12.94 13.51
C LEU A 252 -17.71 13.09 14.68
N ILE A 253 -16.43 13.31 14.36
CA ILE A 253 -15.38 13.61 15.34
C ILE A 253 -15.67 14.98 15.96
N LEU A 254 -15.50 15.05 17.27
CA LEU A 254 -15.65 16.25 18.09
C LEU A 254 -14.30 16.79 18.55
N GLU A 255 -13.35 15.89 18.81
CA GLU A 255 -12.04 16.19 19.38
C GLU A 255 -11.06 15.06 19.09
N SER A 256 -9.78 15.38 18.94
CA SER A 256 -8.70 14.42 18.87
C SER A 256 -7.42 14.93 19.51
N ASP A 257 -6.86 14.12 20.42
CA ASP A 257 -5.56 14.35 21.03
C ASP A 257 -4.54 13.33 20.55
N ILE A 258 -3.26 13.71 20.57
CA ILE A 258 -2.13 12.81 20.30
C ILE A 258 -1.13 12.93 21.43
N VAL A 259 -0.85 11.82 22.09
CA VAL A 259 0.16 11.73 23.16
C VAL A 259 1.31 10.87 22.66
N PHE A 260 2.51 11.43 22.62
CA PHE A 260 3.76 10.69 22.45
C PHE A 260 4.27 10.21 23.80
N ASP A 261 4.81 8.99 23.89
CA ASP A 261 5.39 8.50 25.15
C ASP A 261 6.70 9.22 25.46
N ASP A 262 6.71 10.02 26.53
CA ASP A 262 7.87 10.78 27.00
C ASP A 262 8.96 9.87 27.63
N ALA A 263 8.68 8.58 27.79
CA ALA A 263 9.68 7.59 28.20
C ALA A 263 10.59 7.11 27.06
N GLU A 264 10.18 7.32 25.80
CA GLU A 264 10.94 6.91 24.61
C GLU A 264 11.98 7.97 24.22
N GLU A 265 13.05 7.56 23.52
CA GLU A 265 14.01 8.54 22.99
C GLU A 265 13.60 9.02 21.59
N TRP A 266 13.34 10.32 21.47
CA TRP A 266 12.86 10.95 20.22
C TRP A 266 13.98 11.59 19.39
N SER A 267 13.76 11.63 18.07
CA SER A 267 14.60 12.32 17.09
C SER A 267 13.74 13.03 16.03
N THR A 268 14.28 14.09 15.44
CA THR A 268 13.72 14.74 14.23
C THR A 268 14.59 14.52 13.00
N THR A 269 15.67 13.73 13.12
CA THR A 269 16.68 13.57 12.06
C THR A 269 16.84 12.14 11.56
N GLY A 270 16.04 11.19 12.07
CA GLY A 270 16.11 9.77 11.69
C GLY A 270 17.35 9.05 12.25
N GLU A 271 17.74 9.36 13.49
CA GLU A 271 18.85 8.67 14.15
C GLU A 271 18.53 7.18 14.36
N PRO A 272 19.46 6.25 14.09
CA PRO A 272 19.17 4.82 14.00
C PRO A 272 18.71 4.16 15.31
N ASP A 273 18.99 4.79 16.45
CA ASP A 273 18.69 4.24 17.79
C ASP A 273 17.52 4.99 18.47
N ARG A 274 16.79 5.85 17.75
CA ARG A 274 15.73 6.72 18.27
C ARG A 274 14.48 6.68 17.40
N TYR A 275 13.32 6.96 17.97
CA TYR A 275 12.08 7.05 17.21
C TYR A 275 11.91 8.44 16.59
N ASP A 276 11.43 8.48 15.36
CA ASP A 276 11.28 9.73 14.64
C ASP A 276 9.92 10.38 14.91
N VAL A 277 9.93 11.62 15.38
CA VAL A 277 8.70 12.36 15.75
C VAL A 277 7.75 12.52 14.57
N GLN A 278 8.26 12.84 13.37
CA GLN A 278 7.39 13.01 12.20
C GLN A 278 6.87 11.66 11.70
N ASN A 279 7.69 10.61 11.72
CA ASN A 279 7.28 9.26 11.32
C ASN A 279 6.10 8.76 12.17
N VAL A 280 6.24 8.81 13.50
CA VAL A 280 5.18 8.39 14.42
C VAL A 280 4.02 9.39 14.41
N GLY A 281 4.31 10.69 14.34
CA GLY A 281 3.28 11.73 14.28
C GLY A 281 2.36 11.61 13.08
N THR A 282 2.90 11.35 11.88
CA THR A 282 2.08 11.21 10.66
C THR A 282 1.13 10.02 10.78
N HIS A 283 1.57 8.92 11.40
CA HIS A 283 0.73 7.77 11.72
C HIS A 283 -0.41 8.13 12.68
N GLU A 284 -0.12 8.79 13.80
CA GLU A 284 -1.16 9.19 14.75
C GLU A 284 -2.14 10.22 14.19
N VAL A 285 -1.68 11.14 13.32
CA VAL A 285 -2.58 12.06 12.60
C VAL A 285 -3.55 11.26 11.70
N GLY A 286 -3.10 10.16 11.10
CA GLY A 286 -3.98 9.25 10.36
C GLY A 286 -5.15 8.72 11.19
N HIS A 287 -4.93 8.41 12.46
CA HIS A 287 -6.03 8.04 13.37
C HIS A 287 -6.98 9.20 13.66
N SER A 288 -6.44 10.42 13.82
CA SER A 288 -7.27 11.63 14.00
C SER A 288 -8.19 11.91 12.81
N LEU A 289 -7.85 11.36 11.64
CA LEU A 289 -8.65 11.47 10.41
C LEU A 289 -9.77 10.43 10.32
N GLY A 290 -9.67 9.32 11.06
CA GLY A 290 -10.58 8.17 10.94
C GLY A 290 -9.97 6.95 10.23
N LEU A 291 -8.64 6.89 10.07
CA LEU A 291 -7.95 5.71 9.54
C LEU A 291 -7.59 4.73 10.65
N GLY A 292 -7.70 3.44 10.35
CA GLY A 292 -7.34 2.33 11.23
C GLY A 292 -5.91 1.85 10.99
N ASP A 293 -5.39 1.11 11.97
CA ASP A 293 -4.10 0.42 11.85
C ASP A 293 -4.14 -0.68 10.79
N LEU A 294 -3.01 -0.87 10.10
CA LEU A 294 -2.75 -2.00 9.23
C LEU A 294 -1.75 -2.97 9.88
N TYR A 295 -2.01 -4.26 9.72
CA TYR A 295 -1.19 -5.33 10.32
C TYR A 295 -0.75 -6.40 9.31
N ASP A 296 -1.23 -6.35 8.06
CA ASP A 296 -0.76 -7.25 7.01
C ASP A 296 0.67 -6.85 6.63
N PRO A 297 1.66 -7.76 6.64
CA PRO A 297 3.01 -7.46 6.18
C PRO A 297 3.10 -6.93 4.74
N ALA A 298 2.06 -7.13 3.92
CA ALA A 298 1.98 -6.53 2.59
C ALA A 298 1.78 -5.00 2.63
N ASP A 299 1.25 -4.47 3.73
CA ASP A 299 1.00 -3.04 3.95
C ASP A 299 2.19 -2.35 4.65
N SER A 300 3.36 -2.99 4.75
CA SER A 300 4.46 -2.51 5.62
C SER A 300 5.05 -1.15 5.23
N GLU A 301 4.77 -0.69 4.01
CA GLU A 301 5.19 0.62 3.52
C GLU A 301 4.13 1.72 3.80
N GLU A 302 2.87 1.34 4.09
CA GLU A 302 1.82 2.30 4.38
C GLU A 302 2.08 3.00 5.73
N THR A 303 1.76 4.29 5.79
CA THR A 303 1.88 5.12 7.00
C THR A 303 1.10 4.51 8.14
N MET A 304 -0.09 3.98 7.85
CA MET A 304 -0.97 3.36 8.85
C MET A 304 -0.53 1.96 9.28
N TYR A 305 0.61 1.43 8.82
CA TYR A 305 1.14 0.17 9.33
C TYR A 305 1.53 0.29 10.81
N ALA A 306 1.04 -0.60 11.67
CA ALA A 306 1.08 -0.43 13.13
C ALA A 306 2.49 -0.54 13.77
N TYR A 307 3.50 -0.97 13.02
CA TYR A 307 4.85 -1.20 13.57
C TYR A 307 5.82 -0.11 13.12
N CYS A 308 6.66 0.36 14.03
CA CYS A 308 7.73 1.31 13.78
C CYS A 308 9.01 0.80 14.44
N MET A 309 10.15 0.94 13.78
CA MET A 309 11.47 0.68 14.36
C MET A 309 12.23 1.99 14.64
N PRO A 310 13.19 2.00 15.57
CA PRO A 310 14.13 3.12 15.69
C PRO A 310 14.84 3.41 14.36
N GLY A 311 15.01 4.69 14.03
CA GLY A 311 15.60 5.17 12.77
C GLY A 311 14.68 5.16 11.55
N GLU A 312 13.46 4.64 11.67
CA GLU A 312 12.47 4.62 10.58
C GLU A 312 11.97 6.04 10.26
N THR A 313 11.94 6.39 8.98
CA THR A 313 11.45 7.69 8.49
C THR A 313 10.48 7.57 7.31
N ASP A 314 10.12 6.35 6.93
CA ASP A 314 9.36 6.10 5.69
C ASP A 314 7.92 6.65 5.78
N LYS A 315 7.35 6.70 7.00
CA LYS A 315 6.01 7.22 7.29
C LYS A 315 5.93 8.74 7.40
N ARG A 316 7.02 9.45 7.10
CA ARG A 316 6.97 10.91 6.89
C ARG A 316 6.22 11.27 5.60
N THR A 317 6.02 10.29 4.72
CA THR A 317 5.28 10.39 3.47
C THR A 317 4.16 9.36 3.42
N LEU A 318 3.14 9.64 2.59
CA LEU A 318 1.97 8.79 2.45
C LEU A 318 2.05 7.91 1.20
N GLU A 319 1.66 6.65 1.35
CA GLU A 319 1.56 5.68 0.26
C GLU A 319 0.16 5.67 -0.39
N ALA A 320 -0.03 4.79 -1.37
CA ALA A 320 -1.23 4.78 -2.19
C ALA A 320 -2.48 4.43 -1.37
N GLY A 321 -2.38 3.50 -0.43
CA GLY A 321 -3.45 3.10 0.47
C GLY A 321 -3.85 4.23 1.41
N ASP A 322 -2.87 4.86 2.06
CA ASP A 322 -3.06 6.04 2.94
C ASP A 322 -3.87 7.15 2.23
N LYS A 323 -3.43 7.53 1.02
CA LYS A 323 -4.10 8.55 0.20
C LYS A 323 -5.51 8.12 -0.22
N ALA A 324 -5.70 6.84 -0.53
CA ALA A 324 -7.01 6.29 -0.87
C ALA A 324 -7.98 6.33 0.33
N GLY A 325 -7.51 5.97 1.52
CA GLY A 325 -8.27 6.04 2.76
C GLY A 325 -8.67 7.48 3.09
N LEU A 326 -7.74 8.43 2.99
CA LEU A 326 -8.04 9.85 3.18
C LEU A 326 -9.13 10.33 2.20
N ARG A 327 -8.99 10.02 0.91
CA ARG A 327 -9.95 10.43 -0.13
C ARG A 327 -11.32 9.76 0.02
N ALA A 328 -11.39 8.58 0.63
CA ALA A 328 -12.66 7.94 0.96
C ALA A 328 -13.44 8.74 2.02
N LEU A 329 -12.73 9.35 2.98
CA LEU A 329 -13.32 10.15 4.06
C LEU A 329 -13.55 11.62 3.66
N TYR A 330 -12.62 12.19 2.90
CA TYR A 330 -12.54 13.62 2.53
C TYR A 330 -12.36 13.83 1.01
N PRO A 331 -13.28 13.36 0.15
CA PRO A 331 -13.09 13.33 -1.30
C PRO A 331 -13.06 14.73 -1.94
N GLY A 332 -11.93 15.09 -2.54
CA GLY A 332 -11.78 16.24 -3.41
C GLY A 332 -12.06 15.94 -4.89
N PRO A 333 -11.76 16.88 -5.80
CA PRO A 333 -12.03 16.73 -7.21
C PRO A 333 -11.12 15.68 -7.87
N MET A 334 -11.71 14.87 -8.75
CA MET A 334 -11.01 14.01 -9.70
C MET A 334 -10.79 14.76 -11.02
N VAL A 335 -9.87 14.25 -11.85
CA VAL A 335 -9.61 14.72 -13.20
C VAL A 335 -9.96 13.64 -14.23
N THR A 336 -10.26 14.07 -15.45
CA THR A 336 -10.63 13.16 -16.55
C THR A 336 -9.42 12.87 -17.43
N TYR A 337 -9.03 11.61 -17.52
CA TYR A 337 -8.03 11.12 -18.48
C TYR A 337 -8.72 10.37 -19.60
N THR A 338 -8.53 10.83 -20.85
CA THR A 338 -9.08 10.17 -22.03
C THR A 338 -7.99 9.40 -22.75
N ILE A 339 -8.10 8.07 -22.78
CA ILE A 339 -7.16 7.20 -23.49
C ILE A 339 -7.78 6.87 -24.85
N SER A 340 -7.05 7.20 -25.91
CA SER A 340 -7.52 7.11 -27.30
C SER A 340 -6.56 6.30 -28.16
N THR A 341 -7.01 5.90 -29.35
CA THR A 341 -6.16 5.31 -30.38
C THR A 341 -6.31 6.06 -31.69
N GLU A 342 -5.26 6.03 -32.51
CA GLU A 342 -5.29 6.44 -33.90
C GLU A 342 -4.79 5.28 -34.77
N PRO A 343 -5.65 4.67 -35.61
CA PRO A 343 -7.06 5.02 -35.83
C PRO A 343 -7.96 4.72 -34.60
N PRO A 344 -9.13 5.39 -34.48
CA PRO A 344 -10.07 5.18 -33.39
C PRO A 344 -10.76 3.81 -33.48
N GLY A 345 -11.27 3.30 -32.37
CA GLY A 345 -12.00 2.02 -32.29
C GLY A 345 -11.14 0.80 -31.93
N LEU A 346 -9.83 0.98 -31.72
CA LEU A 346 -8.95 -0.09 -31.28
C LEU A 346 -9.04 -0.31 -29.77
N LEU A 347 -8.62 -1.49 -29.32
CA LEU A 347 -8.58 -1.84 -27.90
C LEU A 347 -7.42 -1.13 -27.19
N ILE A 348 -7.69 -0.67 -25.99
CA ILE A 348 -6.71 -0.23 -24.99
C ILE A 348 -6.80 -1.13 -23.77
N GLU A 349 -5.74 -1.19 -22.99
CA GLU A 349 -5.66 -1.87 -21.70
C GLU A 349 -5.42 -0.82 -20.61
N VAL A 350 -6.18 -0.86 -19.53
CA VAL A 350 -6.04 0.03 -18.38
C VAL A 350 -6.20 -0.81 -17.11
N ASP A 351 -5.17 -0.80 -16.26
CA ASP A 351 -5.07 -1.59 -15.02
C ASP A 351 -5.38 -3.09 -15.20
N GLY A 352 -4.99 -3.65 -16.37
CA GLY A 352 -5.18 -5.06 -16.72
C GLY A 352 -6.53 -5.39 -17.37
N GLU A 353 -7.42 -4.41 -17.54
CA GLU A 353 -8.71 -4.57 -18.22
C GLU A 353 -8.71 -3.95 -19.63
N LEU A 354 -9.43 -4.60 -20.55
CA LEU A 354 -9.54 -4.14 -21.95
C LEU A 354 -10.77 -3.27 -22.17
N TYR A 355 -10.60 -2.19 -22.92
CA TYR A 355 -11.64 -1.22 -23.28
C TYR A 355 -11.58 -0.86 -24.77
N ASP A 356 -12.72 -0.49 -25.37
CA ASP A 356 -12.76 0.13 -26.70
C ASP A 356 -12.37 1.61 -26.61
N ALA A 357 -11.49 2.09 -27.49
CA ALA A 357 -11.06 3.48 -27.51
C ALA A 357 -11.91 4.37 -28.46
N PRO A 358 -12.15 5.65 -28.10
CA PRO A 358 -11.64 6.33 -26.90
C PRO A 358 -12.45 5.99 -25.64
N GLN A 359 -11.76 5.91 -24.50
CA GLN A 359 -12.37 5.71 -23.19
C GLN A 359 -11.87 6.79 -22.21
N SER A 360 -12.77 7.32 -21.38
CA SER A 360 -12.46 8.33 -20.37
C SER A 360 -12.57 7.74 -18.96
N PHE A 361 -11.61 8.10 -18.11
CA PHE A 361 -11.55 7.67 -16.71
C PHE A 361 -11.47 8.89 -15.80
N SER A 362 -12.17 8.82 -14.66
CA SER A 362 -12.07 9.83 -13.61
C SER A 362 -11.15 9.30 -12.51
N TRP A 363 -10.00 9.94 -12.35
CA TRP A 363 -8.97 9.50 -11.43
C TRP A 363 -8.55 10.63 -10.49
N TYR A 364 -8.11 10.26 -9.30
CA TYR A 364 -7.54 11.23 -8.38
C TYR A 364 -6.14 11.66 -8.85
N PRO A 365 -5.75 12.93 -8.69
CA PRO A 365 -4.38 13.33 -8.97
C PRO A 365 -3.38 12.53 -8.12
N ASP A 366 -2.15 12.38 -8.60
CA ASP A 366 -1.08 11.57 -7.98
C ASP A 366 -1.35 10.06 -7.90
N SER A 367 -2.51 9.58 -8.34
CA SER A 367 -2.72 8.13 -8.52
C SER A 367 -1.89 7.61 -9.70
N ALA A 368 -1.45 6.35 -9.58
CA ALA A 368 -0.73 5.64 -10.63
C ALA A 368 -1.66 4.64 -11.32
N HIS A 369 -1.64 4.63 -12.64
CA HIS A 369 -2.40 3.69 -13.48
C HIS A 369 -1.49 3.07 -14.51
N THR A 370 -1.70 1.80 -14.85
CA THR A 370 -1.00 1.15 -15.97
C THR A 370 -1.86 1.22 -17.21
N ILE A 371 -1.37 1.86 -18.26
CA ILE A 371 -2.02 1.86 -19.57
C ILE A 371 -1.24 0.98 -20.55
N GLY A 372 -1.93 0.45 -21.55
CA GLY A 372 -1.33 -0.40 -22.56
C GLY A 372 -2.21 -0.52 -23.79
N VAL A 373 -1.68 -1.16 -24.82
CA VAL A 373 -2.45 -1.57 -25.99
C VAL A 373 -2.03 -2.98 -26.44
N PRO A 374 -2.98 -3.87 -26.75
CA PRO A 374 -2.67 -5.08 -27.50
C PRO A 374 -2.07 -4.74 -28.87
N SER A 375 -1.06 -5.49 -29.32
CA SER A 375 -0.50 -5.33 -30.67
C SER A 375 0.10 -6.65 -31.16
N PRO A 376 -0.16 -7.07 -32.41
CA PRO A 376 -1.03 -6.42 -33.39
C PRO A 376 -2.53 -6.63 -33.08
N GLN A 377 -3.37 -5.68 -33.49
CA GLN A 377 -4.84 -5.81 -33.43
C GLN A 377 -5.40 -6.09 -34.83
N SER A 378 -6.34 -7.01 -34.96
CA SER A 378 -6.94 -7.35 -36.27
C SER A 378 -8.42 -7.01 -36.25
N GLU A 379 -8.84 -6.03 -37.05
CA GLU A 379 -10.26 -5.65 -37.17
C GLU A 379 -10.97 -6.45 -38.28
N ASP A 380 -10.26 -6.77 -39.37
CA ASP A 380 -10.83 -7.39 -40.56
C ASP A 380 -9.90 -8.45 -41.17
N ALA A 381 -10.47 -9.34 -42.00
CA ALA A 381 -9.69 -10.30 -42.76
C ALA A 381 -8.66 -9.58 -43.66
N GLY A 382 -7.38 -9.75 -43.34
CA GLY A 382 -6.27 -9.18 -44.09
C GLY A 382 -5.87 -7.75 -43.72
N THR A 383 -6.41 -7.18 -42.63
CA THR A 383 -5.97 -5.88 -42.08
C THR A 383 -5.57 -6.05 -40.61
N ARG A 384 -4.42 -5.51 -40.23
CA ARG A 384 -4.01 -5.43 -38.82
C ARG A 384 -3.34 -4.10 -38.50
N TYR A 385 -3.45 -3.68 -37.25
CA TYR A 385 -2.86 -2.47 -36.71
C TYR A 385 -1.68 -2.86 -35.82
N VAL A 386 -0.53 -2.22 -36.05
CA VAL A 386 0.69 -2.46 -35.28
C VAL A 386 1.05 -1.17 -34.54
N TYR A 387 1.14 -1.27 -33.21
CA TYR A 387 1.53 -0.17 -32.34
C TYR A 387 2.87 0.44 -32.78
N THR A 388 2.96 1.77 -32.69
CA THR A 388 4.16 2.55 -33.09
C THR A 388 4.65 3.51 -32.01
N GLY A 389 3.81 3.92 -31.08
CA GLY A 389 4.17 4.86 -30.01
C GLY A 389 2.94 5.44 -29.33
N TRP A 390 3.12 6.02 -28.15
CA TRP A 390 2.12 6.85 -27.49
C TRP A 390 2.42 8.34 -27.67
N SER A 391 1.41 9.19 -27.50
CA SER A 391 1.56 10.65 -27.51
C SER A 391 2.41 11.20 -26.36
N ASP A 392 2.52 10.46 -25.25
CA ASP A 392 3.36 10.77 -24.10
C ASP A 392 4.79 10.20 -24.22
N GLY A 393 5.06 9.41 -25.26
CA GLY A 393 6.36 8.78 -25.50
C GLY A 393 6.65 7.55 -24.64
N GLY A 394 5.66 7.00 -23.92
CA GLY A 394 5.80 5.80 -23.10
C GLY A 394 6.03 4.50 -23.89
N GLU A 395 6.36 3.43 -23.16
CA GLU A 395 6.46 2.08 -23.72
C GLU A 395 5.08 1.54 -24.15
N GLN A 396 4.99 0.39 -24.82
CA GLN A 396 3.68 -0.12 -25.27
C GLN A 396 2.69 -0.34 -24.12
N SER A 397 3.20 -0.78 -22.97
CA SER A 397 2.50 -0.79 -21.70
C SER A 397 3.40 -0.11 -20.66
N HIS A 398 2.86 0.86 -19.95
CA HIS A 398 3.62 1.67 -18.98
C HIS A 398 2.70 2.26 -17.91
N ALA A 399 3.30 2.61 -16.77
CA ALA A 399 2.61 3.35 -15.73
C ALA A 399 2.55 4.86 -16.07
N ILE A 400 1.44 5.50 -15.73
CA ILE A 400 1.23 6.94 -15.77
C ILE A 400 0.86 7.44 -14.37
N THR A 401 1.30 8.65 -14.03
CA THR A 401 0.86 9.35 -12.83
C THR A 401 -0.12 10.45 -13.24
N VAL A 402 -1.27 10.50 -12.56
CA VAL A 402 -2.35 11.44 -12.88
C VAL A 402 -1.99 12.84 -12.40
N GLY A 403 -2.09 13.83 -13.29
CA GLY A 403 -1.86 15.24 -12.97
C GLY A 403 -3.07 15.91 -12.32
N THR A 404 -3.00 17.23 -12.15
CA THR A 404 -4.07 18.03 -11.52
C THR A 404 -5.06 18.63 -12.52
N SER A 405 -5.00 18.26 -13.79
CA SER A 405 -5.92 18.69 -14.83
C SER A 405 -6.29 17.55 -15.77
N ASP A 406 -7.44 17.66 -16.44
CA ASP A 406 -7.85 16.73 -17.48
C ASP A 406 -6.75 16.58 -18.55
N ALA A 407 -6.59 15.36 -19.06
CA ALA A 407 -5.56 15.01 -20.03
C ALA A 407 -6.07 14.01 -21.08
N SER A 408 -5.35 13.90 -22.20
CA SER A 408 -5.60 12.90 -23.23
C SER A 408 -4.29 12.25 -23.67
N ILE A 409 -4.29 10.92 -23.75
CA ILE A 409 -3.15 10.11 -24.18
C ILE A 409 -3.61 9.23 -25.35
N THR A 410 -2.89 9.29 -26.47
CA THR A 410 -3.25 8.60 -27.72
C THR A 410 -2.20 7.58 -28.13
N ALA A 411 -2.58 6.32 -28.34
CA ALA A 411 -1.73 5.31 -28.95
C ALA A 411 -1.81 5.39 -30.48
N TYR A 412 -0.66 5.43 -31.13
CA TYR A 412 -0.54 5.47 -32.58
C TYR A 412 -0.25 4.09 -33.14
N PHE A 413 -0.98 3.72 -34.17
CA PHE A 413 -0.77 2.48 -34.91
C PHE A 413 -0.49 2.76 -36.37
N LYS A 414 0.27 1.86 -36.99
CA LYS A 414 0.35 1.76 -38.45
C LYS A 414 -0.53 0.61 -38.95
N THR A 415 -1.16 0.82 -40.09
CA THR A 415 -1.92 -0.22 -40.80
C THR A 415 -0.97 -1.15 -41.54
N GLN A 416 -1.22 -2.45 -41.43
CA GLN A 416 -0.61 -3.47 -42.27
C GLN A 416 -1.68 -4.27 -43.01
N ARG A 417 -1.39 -4.58 -44.29
CA ARG A 417 -2.23 -5.41 -45.16
C ARG A 417 -1.61 -6.78 -45.35
N GLN A 418 -2.46 -7.79 -45.39
CA GLN A 418 -2.06 -9.14 -45.73
C GLN A 418 -2.06 -9.29 -47.25
N ILE A 419 -0.95 -9.75 -47.80
CA ILE A 419 -0.82 -10.05 -49.22
C ILE A 419 -0.38 -11.50 -49.44
N SER A 420 -0.70 -11.98 -50.64
CA SER A 420 -0.11 -13.21 -51.21
C SER A 420 0.51 -12.86 -52.55
N ILE A 421 1.74 -13.31 -52.75
CA ILE A 421 2.53 -13.01 -53.96
C ILE A 421 2.63 -14.30 -54.76
N ALA A 422 2.35 -14.24 -56.07
CA ALA A 422 2.54 -15.37 -56.97
C ALA A 422 3.34 -14.92 -58.19
N PHE A 423 4.36 -15.69 -58.56
CA PHE A 423 5.12 -15.50 -59.78
C PHE A 423 4.62 -16.47 -60.83
N ARG A 424 4.46 -15.98 -62.06
CA ARG A 424 4.05 -16.83 -63.18
C ARG A 424 4.90 -16.53 -64.40
N ALA A 425 5.33 -17.58 -65.10
CA ALA A 425 5.89 -17.43 -66.44
C ALA A 425 4.79 -17.04 -67.45
N SER A 426 5.19 -16.61 -68.65
CA SER A 426 4.27 -16.19 -69.70
C SER A 426 3.32 -17.30 -70.19
N ASP A 427 3.67 -18.56 -69.95
CA ASP A 427 2.87 -19.74 -70.21
C ASP A 427 1.96 -20.16 -69.03
N GLY A 428 2.04 -19.45 -67.90
CA GLY A 428 1.21 -19.66 -66.71
C GLY A 428 1.82 -20.55 -65.62
N GLU A 429 3.02 -21.12 -65.84
CA GLU A 429 3.73 -21.93 -64.83
C GLU A 429 3.95 -21.11 -63.54
N VAL A 430 3.63 -21.68 -62.38
CA VAL A 430 3.87 -21.05 -61.08
C VAL A 430 5.36 -21.14 -60.77
N LEU A 431 5.96 -19.99 -60.51
CA LEU A 431 7.37 -19.89 -60.19
C LEU A 431 7.55 -19.63 -58.67
N HIS A 432 8.59 -20.22 -58.10
CA HIS A 432 8.93 -20.11 -56.67
C HIS A 432 10.33 -19.52 -56.50
N PRO A 433 10.48 -18.18 -56.43
CA PRO A 433 11.78 -17.59 -56.12
C PRO A 433 12.25 -18.07 -54.75
N THR A 434 13.53 -17.94 -54.45
CA THR A 434 14.08 -18.23 -53.12
C THR A 434 13.95 -17.03 -52.18
N ARG A 435 14.02 -15.80 -52.73
CA ARG A 435 13.94 -14.56 -51.95
C ARG A 435 13.53 -13.39 -52.85
N ILE A 436 12.68 -12.50 -52.34
CA ILE A 436 12.42 -11.18 -52.92
C ILE A 436 12.91 -10.13 -51.93
N GLU A 437 13.63 -9.13 -52.41
CA GLU A 437 13.81 -7.88 -51.67
C GLU A 437 12.80 -6.86 -52.19
N ILE A 438 11.98 -6.34 -51.29
CA ILE A 438 11.09 -5.20 -51.55
C ILE A 438 11.55 -3.99 -50.73
N LEU A 439 11.26 -2.80 -51.24
CA LEU A 439 11.58 -1.53 -50.61
C LEU A 439 10.30 -0.72 -50.41
N GLY A 440 10.05 -0.29 -49.16
CA GLY A 440 8.93 0.60 -48.83
C GLY A 440 9.21 2.04 -49.25
N ALA A 441 8.14 2.81 -49.51
CA ALA A 441 8.24 4.23 -49.82
C ALA A 441 8.85 5.05 -48.65
N PRO A 442 9.60 6.14 -48.94
CA PRO A 442 10.12 7.04 -47.91
C PRO A 442 9.01 7.59 -47.00
N PRO A 443 9.29 7.87 -45.71
CA PRO A 443 10.62 7.98 -45.10
C PRO A 443 11.24 6.64 -44.65
N ASN A 444 10.47 5.57 -44.57
CA ASN A 444 10.91 4.29 -44.02
C ASN A 444 11.38 3.33 -45.11
N GLY A 445 12.41 3.71 -45.87
CA GLY A 445 13.03 2.93 -46.97
C GLY A 445 13.68 1.59 -46.53
N THR A 446 12.98 0.81 -45.71
CA THR A 446 13.40 -0.45 -45.14
C THR A 446 13.28 -1.53 -46.22
N ALA A 447 14.39 -2.19 -46.49
CA ALA A 447 14.40 -3.36 -47.36
C ALA A 447 13.87 -4.56 -46.56
N VAL A 448 12.83 -5.21 -47.07
CA VAL A 448 12.25 -6.42 -46.48
C VAL A 448 12.56 -7.61 -47.37
N ALA A 449 13.10 -8.68 -46.77
CA ALA A 449 13.33 -9.95 -47.45
C ALA A 449 12.11 -10.86 -47.27
N ILE A 450 11.46 -11.21 -48.37
CA ILE A 450 10.33 -12.14 -48.40
C ILE A 450 10.82 -13.51 -48.87
N THR A 451 10.68 -14.52 -48.02
CA THR A 451 11.04 -15.93 -48.27
C THR A 451 9.84 -16.88 -48.15
N SER A 452 8.69 -16.36 -47.73
CA SER A 452 7.37 -17.03 -47.75
C SER A 452 6.39 -16.13 -48.49
N TYR A 453 5.60 -16.69 -49.42
CA TYR A 453 4.79 -15.91 -50.36
C TYR A 453 3.30 -15.88 -50.03
N SER A 454 2.89 -16.57 -48.98
CA SER A 454 1.53 -16.56 -48.45
C SER A 454 1.52 -15.89 -47.09
N ASN A 455 0.47 -15.12 -46.80
CA ASN A 455 0.24 -14.47 -45.50
C ASN A 455 1.34 -13.47 -45.11
N VAL A 456 1.88 -12.73 -46.07
CA VAL A 456 2.88 -11.69 -45.81
C VAL A 456 2.15 -10.43 -45.36
N TRP A 457 2.56 -9.87 -44.23
CA TRP A 457 2.04 -8.60 -43.71
C TRP A 457 3.01 -7.48 -44.03
N LEU A 458 2.53 -6.48 -44.75
CA LEU A 458 3.31 -5.29 -45.09
C LEU A 458 2.59 -4.04 -44.62
N ASP A 459 3.35 -3.00 -44.29
CA ASP A 459 2.81 -1.66 -44.02
C ASP A 459 1.96 -1.19 -45.22
N ASP A 460 0.84 -0.53 -44.97
CA ASP A 460 -0.11 -0.04 -45.98
C ASP A 460 0.44 1.21 -46.70
N VAL A 461 1.56 1.02 -47.39
CA VAL A 461 2.30 2.02 -48.17
C VAL A 461 2.62 1.46 -49.55
N GLU A 462 3.15 2.29 -50.45
CA GLU A 462 3.66 1.80 -51.72
C GLU A 462 4.95 1.00 -51.53
N TRP A 463 5.05 -0.14 -52.23
CA TRP A 463 6.21 -1.03 -52.22
C TRP A 463 6.73 -1.23 -53.62
N THR A 464 8.06 -1.23 -53.77
CA THR A 464 8.73 -1.53 -55.05
C THR A 464 9.60 -2.77 -54.90
N ALA A 465 9.50 -3.71 -55.84
CA ALA A 465 10.41 -4.85 -55.90
C ALA A 465 11.81 -4.37 -56.30
N ARG A 466 12.81 -4.69 -55.48
CA ARG A 466 14.21 -4.31 -55.70
C ARG A 466 15.03 -5.44 -56.32
N GLN A 467 14.81 -6.68 -55.87
CA GLN A 467 15.56 -7.83 -56.35
C GLN A 467 14.72 -9.11 -56.21
N ILE A 468 14.84 -10.03 -57.17
CA ILE A 468 14.25 -11.37 -57.10
C ILE A 468 15.37 -12.39 -57.29
N LEU A 469 15.56 -13.29 -56.32
CA LEU A 469 16.57 -14.35 -56.37
C LEU A 469 15.92 -15.71 -56.60
N TRP A 470 16.50 -16.48 -57.53
CA TRP A 470 16.14 -17.86 -57.86
C TRP A 470 17.23 -18.82 -57.38
N GLN A 471 16.89 -20.08 -57.11
CA GLN A 471 17.82 -21.10 -56.64
C GLN A 471 19.14 -21.10 -57.43
N GLY A 472 20.22 -20.65 -56.79
CA GLY A 472 21.58 -21.06 -57.11
C GLY A 472 22.30 -20.43 -58.32
N ASN A 473 21.76 -19.49 -59.09
CA ASN A 473 22.55 -18.77 -60.11
C ASN A 473 22.00 -17.37 -60.45
N ASN A 474 22.89 -16.38 -60.36
CA ASN A 474 22.86 -14.97 -60.79
C ASN A 474 21.51 -14.23 -60.84
N ALA A 475 21.45 -13.14 -60.06
CA ALA A 475 20.39 -12.13 -60.03
C ALA A 475 19.97 -11.67 -61.43
N VAL A 476 18.65 -11.52 -61.63
CA VAL A 476 18.06 -10.76 -62.75
C VAL A 476 17.42 -9.50 -62.18
#